data_AF-A0A838L671-F1
#
_entry.id   AF-A0A838L671-F1
#
_cell.length_a   1.000
_cell.length_b   1.000
_cell.length_c   1.000
_cell.angle_alpha   90.00
_cell.angle_beta   90.00
_cell.angle_gamma   90.00
#
_symmetry.space_group_name_H-M   'P 1'
#
loop_
_entity.id
_entity.type
_entity.pdbx_description
1 polymer ?
#
loop_
_entity_poly.entity_id
_entity_poly.type
_entity_poly.pdbx_seq_one_letter_code
_entity_poly.pdbx_strand_id
1 'polypeptide(L)'
;MIRKHVPAPPFTFPPATEQVHQRRARLVRPHLPQPRKMKRLRLFNVRPISVAWQGAGRSPAFKTLVANTAYIWRDGLVTDRRFGRMPPSFAERRAELRTYGLSLPASAPVWTTSPYAVWDAVDSAVDTMNDNMSVRGWHIVSTLPSSLSDWAWKLLVETFVEKQFVRRGAPVAWAVHALLGDEGKWIVQPHAHMIVPARRYRTTQAGQVGDRMVNWAGSRRQQDALRRAWETMVGPLLSDTD
;
A
#
# COMPACT_ATOMS: atom_id res chain seq x y z
N MET A 1 -14.11 4.41 -60.60
CA MET A 1 -13.13 4.77 -59.55
C MET A 1 -12.98 3.61 -58.59
N ILE A 2 -11.88 2.86 -58.68
CA ILE A 2 -11.65 1.63 -57.90
C ILE A 2 -10.51 1.94 -56.92
N ARG A 3 -10.81 1.96 -55.61
CA ARG A 3 -9.80 2.14 -54.55
C ARG A 3 -9.00 0.86 -54.39
N LYS A 4 -7.70 0.93 -54.70
CA LYS A 4 -6.72 -0.15 -54.53
C LYS A 4 -6.44 -0.36 -53.03
N HIS A 5 -6.60 -1.59 -52.58
CA HIS A 5 -6.23 -2.06 -51.25
C HIS A 5 -4.71 -2.27 -51.22
N VAL A 6 -4.00 -1.65 -50.27
CA VAL A 6 -2.55 -1.81 -50.08
C VAL A 6 -2.33 -2.63 -48.81
N PRO A 7 -1.80 -3.87 -48.89
CA PRO A 7 -1.46 -4.65 -47.70
C PRO A 7 -0.17 -4.12 -47.04
N ALA A 8 -0.14 -4.13 -45.70
CA ALA A 8 1.03 -3.76 -44.91
C ALA A 8 2.16 -4.82 -45.04
N PRO A 9 3.44 -4.42 -44.98
CA PRO A 9 4.56 -5.34 -45.12
C PRO A 9 4.73 -6.24 -43.88
N PRO A 10 5.28 -7.46 -44.05
CA PRO A 10 5.51 -8.39 -42.95
C PRO A 10 6.64 -7.93 -42.01
N PHE A 11 6.44 -8.20 -40.72
CA PHE A 11 7.38 -7.89 -39.65
C PHE A 11 8.54 -8.92 -39.65
N THR A 12 9.75 -8.47 -39.97
CA THR A 12 10.98 -9.30 -39.90
C THR A 12 11.70 -9.06 -38.57
N PHE A 13 12.01 -10.14 -37.85
CA PHE A 13 12.87 -10.08 -36.66
C PHE A 13 14.34 -9.90 -37.08
N PRO A 14 15.12 -9.05 -36.42
CA PRO A 14 16.56 -8.97 -36.67
C PRO A 14 17.26 -10.25 -36.18
N PRO A 15 18.32 -10.71 -36.88
CA PRO A 15 19.10 -11.86 -36.46
C PRO A 15 19.88 -11.54 -35.17
N ALA A 16 20.01 -12.55 -34.31
CA ALA A 16 20.73 -12.46 -33.04
C ALA A 16 22.22 -12.17 -33.28
N THR A 17 22.68 -10.98 -32.89
CA THR A 17 24.09 -10.63 -32.87
C THR A 17 24.76 -11.17 -31.60
N GLU A 18 25.56 -12.21 -31.79
CA GLU A 18 26.92 -12.45 -31.29
C GLU A 18 27.45 -11.65 -30.06
N GLN A 19 26.68 -11.60 -28.97
CA GLN A 19 27.18 -11.27 -27.62
C GLN A 19 26.86 -12.35 -26.57
N VAL A 20 26.67 -13.59 -27.02
CA VAL A 20 26.31 -14.73 -26.14
C VAL A 20 27.56 -15.48 -25.60
N HIS A 21 28.77 -15.14 -26.05
CA HIS A 21 29.98 -15.91 -25.71
C HIS A 21 30.93 -15.31 -24.65
N GLN A 22 30.52 -14.32 -23.86
CA GLN A 22 31.33 -13.81 -22.71
C GLN A 22 30.70 -14.00 -21.32
N ARG A 23 29.84 -15.00 -21.13
CA ARG A 23 29.33 -15.39 -19.79
C ARG A 23 29.52 -16.87 -19.44
N ARG A 24 30.62 -17.48 -19.87
CA ARG A 24 31.01 -18.85 -19.48
C ARG A 24 32.46 -18.91 -19.00
N ALA A 25 32.76 -18.24 -17.88
CA ALA A 25 33.92 -18.56 -17.03
C ALA A 25 33.88 -17.76 -15.72
N ARG A 26 32.96 -18.08 -14.80
CA ARG A 26 33.23 -17.93 -13.37
C ARG A 26 32.70 -19.15 -12.64
N LEU A 27 33.63 -20.08 -12.47
CA LEU A 27 33.76 -21.10 -11.44
C LEU A 27 32.68 -21.06 -10.35
N VAL A 28 32.00 -22.20 -10.26
CA VAL A 28 31.24 -22.69 -9.12
C VAL A 28 32.07 -22.46 -7.84
N ARG A 29 31.70 -21.43 -7.07
CA ARG A 29 32.03 -21.35 -5.66
C ARG A 29 30.87 -21.99 -4.91
N PRO A 30 31.09 -22.95 -4.00
CA PRO A 30 30.02 -23.40 -3.11
C PRO A 30 29.55 -22.18 -2.32
N HIS A 31 28.27 -21.83 -2.51
CA HIS A 31 27.65 -20.74 -1.79
C HIS A 31 27.43 -21.22 -0.36
N LEU A 32 28.44 -21.04 0.50
CA LEU A 32 28.23 -21.07 1.93
C LEU A 32 27.09 -20.08 2.22
N PRO A 33 25.99 -20.50 2.87
CA PRO A 33 24.90 -19.60 3.19
C PRO A 33 25.48 -18.47 4.03
N GLN A 34 25.57 -17.27 3.46
CA GLN A 34 25.94 -16.12 4.25
C GLN A 34 24.89 -15.97 5.35
N PRO A 35 25.30 -15.74 6.62
CA PRO A 35 24.34 -15.44 7.66
C PRO A 35 23.49 -14.27 7.15
N ARG A 36 22.18 -14.51 6.99
CA ARG A 36 21.23 -13.48 6.61
C ARG A 36 21.41 -12.36 7.63
N LYS A 37 22.06 -11.25 7.24
CA LYS A 37 21.99 -10.00 8.00
C LYS A 37 20.51 -9.77 8.22
N MET A 38 20.05 -9.93 9.47
CA MET A 38 18.69 -9.59 9.85
C MET A 38 18.47 -8.18 9.34
N LYS A 39 17.68 -8.04 8.27
CA LYS A 39 17.23 -6.73 7.82
C LYS A 39 16.57 -6.16 9.05
N ARG A 40 17.16 -5.12 9.66
CA ARG A 40 16.51 -4.36 10.75
C ARG A 40 15.05 -4.24 10.35
N LEU A 41 14.17 -4.88 11.11
CA LEU A 41 12.75 -4.89 10.81
C LEU A 41 12.35 -3.44 10.59
N ARG A 42 11.82 -3.12 9.41
CA ARG A 42 11.34 -1.76 9.15
C ARG A 42 10.06 -1.60 9.96
N LEU A 43 10.23 -1.22 11.23
CA LEU A 43 9.15 -1.10 12.21
C LEU A 43 8.01 -0.24 11.68
N PHE A 44 8.33 0.77 10.86
CA PHE A 44 7.37 1.69 10.29
C PHE A 44 7.89 2.26 8.97
N ASN A 45 7.07 2.23 7.91
CA ASN A 45 7.41 2.79 6.62
C ASN A 45 6.20 3.46 5.96
N VAL A 46 6.40 4.65 5.41
CA VAL A 46 5.35 5.41 4.72
C VAL A 46 5.72 5.58 3.25
N ARG A 47 4.81 5.22 2.36
CA ARG A 47 4.96 5.39 0.90
C ARG A 47 3.83 6.25 0.34
N PRO A 48 4.12 7.14 -0.61
CA PRO A 48 3.08 7.88 -1.31
C PRO A 48 2.28 6.93 -2.22
N ILE A 49 1.01 7.27 -2.41
CA ILE A 49 0.10 6.70 -3.39
C ILE A 49 -0.14 7.78 -4.44
N SER A 50 0.27 7.52 -5.67
CA SER A 50 0.16 8.45 -6.79
C SER A 50 0.41 7.72 -8.10
N VAL A 51 -0.09 8.29 -9.19
CA VAL A 51 0.21 7.83 -10.55
C VAL A 51 1.61 8.29 -10.99
N ALA A 52 2.04 9.48 -10.55
CA ALA A 52 3.21 10.17 -11.09
C ALA A 52 4.35 10.41 -10.06
N TRP A 53 4.11 10.18 -8.77
CA TRP A 53 5.10 10.50 -7.74
C TRP A 53 6.38 9.66 -7.87
N GLN A 54 7.48 10.35 -8.17
CA GLN A 54 8.84 9.80 -8.16
C GLN A 54 9.74 10.76 -7.37
N GLY A 55 9.94 10.50 -6.08
CA GLY A 55 10.75 11.36 -5.22
C GLY A 55 11.73 10.55 -4.37
N ALA A 56 13.01 10.95 -4.34
CA ALA A 56 14.07 10.33 -3.52
C ALA A 56 14.11 8.79 -3.58
N GLY A 57 13.98 8.21 -4.78
CA GLY A 57 13.99 6.75 -4.98
C GLY A 57 12.77 6.02 -4.43
N ARG A 58 11.68 6.72 -4.09
CA ARG A 58 10.43 6.11 -3.62
C ARG A 58 9.52 5.78 -4.79
N SER A 59 9.29 4.50 -5.02
CA SER A 59 8.25 4.02 -5.93
C SER A 59 6.87 4.05 -5.25
N PRO A 60 5.79 4.43 -5.97
CA PRO A 60 4.43 4.32 -5.46
C PRO A 60 4.08 2.88 -5.05
N ALA A 61 3.25 2.73 -4.02
CA ALA A 61 2.76 1.40 -3.61
C ALA A 61 1.81 0.80 -4.65
N PHE A 62 0.79 1.55 -5.05
CA PHE A 62 -0.04 1.40 -6.25
C PHE A 62 -0.55 2.78 -6.69
N LYS A 63 -1.22 2.87 -7.83
CA LYS A 63 -1.55 4.14 -8.51
C LYS A 63 -2.70 4.94 -7.85
N THR A 64 -3.64 4.27 -7.17
CA THR A 64 -4.88 4.85 -6.62
C THR A 64 -5.17 4.36 -5.20
N LEU A 65 -6.03 5.07 -4.46
CA LEU A 65 -6.46 4.64 -3.12
C LEU A 65 -7.35 3.40 -3.19
N VAL A 66 -8.22 3.30 -4.19
CA VAL A 66 -9.05 2.10 -4.41
C VAL A 66 -8.16 0.87 -4.60
N ALA A 67 -7.16 0.93 -5.48
CA ALA A 67 -6.26 -0.19 -5.72
C ALA A 67 -5.41 -0.56 -4.50
N ASN A 68 -4.91 0.42 -3.75
CA ASN A 68 -4.18 0.15 -2.51
C ASN A 68 -5.06 -0.50 -1.44
N THR A 69 -6.30 -0.03 -1.30
CA THR A 69 -7.27 -0.58 -0.35
C THR A 69 -7.60 -2.02 -0.71
N ALA A 70 -7.91 -2.29 -1.97
CA ALA A 70 -8.17 -3.64 -2.47
C ALA A 70 -6.97 -4.57 -2.27
N TYR A 71 -5.75 -4.07 -2.51
CA TYR A 71 -4.53 -4.82 -2.26
C TYR A 71 -4.37 -5.25 -0.79
N ILE A 72 -4.60 -4.32 0.15
CA ILE A 72 -4.45 -4.62 1.58
C ILE A 72 -5.61 -5.46 2.12
N TRP A 73 -6.80 -5.36 1.54
CA TRP A 73 -7.96 -6.18 1.90
C TRP A 73 -8.02 -7.50 1.13
N ARG A 74 -7.03 -7.78 0.26
CA ARG A 74 -6.95 -9.00 -0.57
C ARG A 74 -8.23 -9.19 -1.40
N ASP A 75 -8.72 -8.09 -1.97
CA ASP A 75 -9.94 -8.04 -2.78
C ASP A 75 -9.58 -7.94 -4.27
N GLY A 76 -9.91 -8.98 -5.04
CA GLY A 76 -9.74 -9.04 -6.50
C GLY A 76 -11.03 -8.82 -7.29
N LEU A 77 -12.13 -8.45 -6.62
CA LEU A 77 -13.45 -8.27 -7.24
C LEU A 77 -13.78 -6.80 -7.47
N VAL A 78 -13.15 -5.89 -6.73
CA VAL A 78 -13.40 -4.46 -6.92
C VAL A 78 -12.89 -3.96 -8.27
N THR A 79 -13.61 -3.00 -8.85
CA THR A 79 -13.24 -2.31 -10.08
C THR A 79 -12.88 -0.87 -9.76
N ASP A 80 -11.64 -0.50 -10.04
CA ASP A 80 -11.19 0.89 -10.02
C ASP A 80 -11.65 1.58 -11.30
N ARG A 81 -12.30 2.74 -11.19
CA ARG A 81 -12.83 3.48 -12.36
C ARG A 81 -11.76 3.89 -13.37
N ARG A 82 -10.49 4.00 -12.97
CA ARG A 82 -9.37 4.46 -13.80
C ARG A 82 -8.59 3.31 -14.42
N PHE A 83 -8.51 2.18 -13.73
CA PHE A 83 -7.63 1.07 -14.12
C PHE A 83 -8.35 -0.27 -14.33
N GLY A 84 -9.66 -0.32 -14.13
CA GLY A 84 -10.47 -1.51 -14.29
C GLY A 84 -10.41 -2.45 -13.08
N ARG A 85 -10.73 -3.72 -13.32
CA ARG A 85 -10.82 -4.74 -12.27
C ARG A 85 -9.47 -4.99 -11.62
N MET A 86 -9.45 -5.16 -10.30
CA MET A 86 -8.23 -5.51 -9.58
C MET A 86 -7.71 -6.90 -9.95
N PRO A 87 -6.38 -7.12 -9.89
CA PRO A 87 -5.80 -8.42 -10.23
C PRO A 87 -6.35 -9.56 -9.36
N PRO A 88 -6.69 -10.72 -9.95
CA PRO A 88 -7.09 -11.91 -9.20
C PRO A 88 -6.06 -12.34 -8.14
N SER A 89 -4.78 -12.09 -8.40
CA SER A 89 -3.67 -12.37 -7.48
C SER A 89 -3.73 -11.64 -6.14
N PHE A 90 -4.57 -10.59 -6.02
CA PHE A 90 -4.86 -9.98 -4.72
C PHE A 90 -5.64 -10.96 -3.84
N ALA A 91 -6.63 -11.65 -4.40
CA ALA A 91 -7.46 -12.63 -3.70
C ALA A 91 -6.73 -13.97 -3.47
N GLU A 92 -5.81 -14.36 -4.34
CA GLU A 92 -4.98 -15.57 -4.15
C GLU A 92 -4.15 -15.50 -2.84
N ARG A 93 -3.84 -14.30 -2.37
CA ARG A 93 -3.09 -14.06 -1.12
C ARG A 93 -4.00 -13.85 0.10
N ARG A 94 -5.28 -14.25 0.02
CA ARG A 94 -6.26 -14.07 1.10
C ARG A 94 -5.89 -14.81 2.39
N ALA A 95 -5.16 -15.92 2.30
CA ALA A 95 -4.65 -16.67 3.44
C ALA A 95 -3.70 -15.85 4.34
N GLU A 96 -3.11 -14.78 3.81
CA GLU A 96 -2.27 -13.86 4.60
C GLU A 96 -3.10 -12.89 5.44
N LEU A 97 -4.37 -12.64 5.10
CA LEU A 97 -5.17 -11.58 5.71
C LEU A 97 -5.87 -12.08 6.99
N ARG A 98 -5.40 -11.61 8.14
CA ARG A 98 -5.90 -11.98 9.47
C ARG A 98 -7.11 -11.15 9.89
N THR A 99 -7.03 -9.84 9.70
CA THR A 99 -8.11 -8.92 10.02
C THR A 99 -7.99 -7.64 9.20
N TYR A 100 -9.08 -6.91 9.02
CA TYR A 100 -9.13 -5.65 8.29
C TYR A 100 -10.32 -4.81 8.73
N GLY A 101 -10.28 -3.53 8.39
CA GLY A 101 -11.38 -2.63 8.67
C GLY A 101 -11.26 -1.29 7.98
N LEU A 102 -12.38 -0.55 8.04
CA LEU A 102 -12.48 0.84 7.66
C LEU A 102 -12.81 1.63 8.93
N SER A 103 -11.89 2.50 9.37
CA SER A 103 -12.11 3.40 10.49
C SER A 103 -12.46 4.78 9.97
N LEU A 104 -13.60 5.30 10.41
CA LEU A 104 -14.16 6.58 9.98
C LEU A 104 -14.24 7.56 11.14
N PRO A 105 -13.99 8.86 10.92
CA PRO A 105 -14.22 9.86 11.96
C PRO A 105 -15.70 9.91 12.35
N ALA A 106 -16.00 10.29 13.60
CA ALA A 106 -17.39 10.41 14.07
C ALA A 106 -18.24 11.38 13.21
N SER A 107 -17.60 12.33 12.54
CA SER A 107 -18.24 13.29 11.62
C SER A 107 -18.40 12.76 10.18
N ALA A 108 -18.09 11.49 9.93
CA ALA A 108 -18.16 10.90 8.60
C ALA A 108 -19.62 10.75 8.15
N PRO A 109 -19.97 11.16 6.92
CA PRO A 109 -21.32 11.00 6.40
C PRO A 109 -21.58 9.54 6.05
N VAL A 110 -22.84 9.13 6.15
CA VAL A 110 -23.28 7.72 5.99
C VAL A 110 -22.77 7.09 4.70
N TRP A 111 -22.72 7.82 3.59
CA TRP A 111 -22.25 7.26 2.31
C TRP A 111 -20.81 6.73 2.37
N THR A 112 -19.96 7.27 3.26
CA THR A 112 -18.57 6.83 3.44
C THR A 112 -18.45 5.47 4.12
N THR A 113 -19.54 4.92 4.65
CA THR A 113 -19.58 3.53 5.17
C THR A 113 -19.47 2.48 4.07
N SER A 114 -19.74 2.86 2.81
CA SER A 114 -19.46 2.00 1.67
C SER A 114 -17.95 1.80 1.52
N PRO A 115 -17.42 0.55 1.52
CA PRO A 115 -16.00 0.26 1.75
C PRO A 115 -15.01 0.99 0.83
N TYR A 116 -15.42 1.32 -0.40
CA TYR A 116 -14.58 1.96 -1.40
C TYR A 116 -14.99 3.38 -1.78
N ALA A 117 -16.15 3.86 -1.30
CA ALA A 117 -16.72 5.12 -1.78
C ALA A 117 -15.82 6.31 -1.47
N VAL A 118 -15.26 6.37 -0.25
CA VAL A 118 -14.38 7.48 0.14
C VAL A 118 -13.07 7.49 -0.65
N TRP A 119 -12.56 6.31 -1.02
CA TRP A 119 -11.34 6.17 -1.80
C TRP A 119 -11.53 6.63 -3.25
N ASP A 120 -12.61 6.18 -3.88
CA ASP A 120 -12.93 6.62 -5.25
C ASP A 120 -13.25 8.11 -5.31
N ALA A 121 -13.91 8.67 -4.29
CA ALA A 121 -14.18 10.09 -4.21
C ALA A 121 -12.89 10.92 -4.11
N VAL A 122 -11.92 10.49 -3.29
CA VAL A 122 -10.60 11.15 -3.19
C VAL A 122 -9.80 10.99 -4.47
N ASP A 123 -9.81 9.80 -5.07
CA ASP A 123 -9.12 9.57 -6.33
C ASP A 123 -9.71 10.46 -7.45
N SER A 124 -11.04 10.65 -7.48
CA SER A 124 -11.73 11.49 -8.47
C SER A 124 -11.43 12.97 -8.27
N ALA A 125 -11.46 13.43 -7.03
CA ALA A 125 -11.08 14.81 -6.72
C ALA A 125 -9.64 15.09 -7.16
N VAL A 126 -8.72 14.15 -6.98
CA VAL A 126 -7.33 14.30 -7.41
C VAL A 126 -7.19 14.32 -8.95
N ASP A 127 -7.99 13.57 -9.69
CA ASP A 127 -7.95 13.58 -11.16
C ASP A 127 -8.35 14.94 -11.76
N THR A 128 -9.27 15.65 -11.10
CA THR A 128 -9.69 16.99 -11.54
C THR A 128 -8.63 18.06 -11.28
N MET A 129 -7.56 17.74 -10.55
CA MET A 129 -6.51 18.68 -10.21
C MET A 129 -5.37 18.59 -11.22
N ASN A 130 -5.06 19.70 -11.87
CA ASN A 130 -3.99 19.80 -12.86
C ASN A 130 -2.60 19.94 -12.20
N ASP A 131 -2.22 19.00 -11.32
CA ASP A 131 -0.91 18.95 -10.65
C ASP A 131 -0.25 17.58 -10.85
N ASN A 132 0.89 17.58 -11.55
CA ASN A 132 1.68 16.39 -11.90
C ASN A 132 2.30 15.67 -10.69
N MET A 133 2.26 16.26 -9.49
CA MET A 133 2.73 15.63 -8.24
C MET A 133 1.60 15.07 -7.37
N SER A 134 0.39 14.92 -7.91
CA SER A 134 -0.85 14.53 -7.25
C SER A 134 -0.74 13.26 -6.38
N VAL A 135 -0.32 13.44 -5.13
CA VAL A 135 -0.40 12.40 -4.08
C VAL A 135 -1.87 12.24 -3.69
N ARG A 136 -2.38 11.03 -3.86
CA ARG A 136 -3.73 10.63 -3.48
C ARG A 136 -3.80 10.25 -2.00
N GLY A 137 -2.75 9.61 -1.49
CA GLY A 137 -2.61 9.28 -0.09
C GLY A 137 -1.30 8.63 0.28
N TRP A 138 -1.33 7.93 1.40
CA TRP A 138 -0.17 7.32 2.05
C TRP A 138 -0.48 5.86 2.35
N HIS A 139 0.40 4.98 1.89
CA HIS A 139 0.45 3.58 2.31
C HIS A 139 1.47 3.44 3.43
N ILE A 140 0.96 3.21 4.63
CA ILE A 140 1.77 2.98 5.82
C ILE A 140 1.85 1.47 6.04
N VAL A 141 3.05 0.98 6.33
CA VAL A 141 3.31 -0.41 6.70
C VAL A 141 4.06 -0.43 8.01
N SER A 142 3.59 -1.19 8.99
CA SER A 142 4.24 -1.32 10.29
C SER A 142 4.38 -2.78 10.72
N THR A 143 5.48 -3.10 11.39
CA THR A 143 5.73 -4.45 11.93
C THR A 143 4.92 -4.63 13.21
N LEU A 144 4.35 -5.83 13.38
CA LEU A 144 3.66 -6.25 14.60
C LEU A 144 4.49 -7.30 15.36
N PRO A 145 4.43 -7.35 16.69
CA PRO A 145 5.10 -8.40 17.47
C PRO A 145 4.53 -9.79 17.16
N SER A 146 5.39 -10.74 16.84
CA SER A 146 4.97 -12.09 16.43
C SER A 146 4.42 -12.96 17.57
N SER A 147 4.67 -12.58 18.82
CA SER A 147 4.18 -13.26 20.03
C SER A 147 2.72 -12.97 20.34
N LEU A 148 2.13 -11.96 19.70
CA LEU A 148 0.75 -11.54 19.95
C LEU A 148 -0.24 -12.30 19.07
N SER A 149 -1.47 -12.40 19.56
CA SER A 149 -2.60 -12.99 18.82
C SER A 149 -3.19 -12.02 17.79
N ASP A 150 -3.95 -12.56 16.84
CA ASP A 150 -4.71 -11.79 15.83
C ASP A 150 -5.59 -10.68 16.47
N TRP A 151 -6.19 -10.97 17.62
CA TRP A 151 -7.01 -10.00 18.35
C TRP A 151 -6.16 -8.86 18.94
N ALA A 152 -5.02 -9.17 19.53
CA ALA A 152 -4.11 -8.16 20.06
C ALA A 152 -3.52 -7.28 18.94
N TRP A 153 -3.20 -7.88 17.78
CA TRP A 153 -2.82 -7.12 16.59
C TRP A 153 -3.92 -6.16 16.14
N LYS A 154 -5.18 -6.63 16.06
CA LYS A 154 -6.32 -5.79 15.73
C LYS A 154 -6.41 -4.58 16.64
N LEU A 155 -6.36 -4.79 17.96
CA LEU A 155 -6.46 -3.71 18.94
C LEU A 155 -5.31 -2.70 18.82
N LEU A 156 -4.07 -3.17 18.61
CA LEU A 156 -2.92 -2.27 18.40
C LEU A 156 -3.16 -1.37 17.18
N VAL A 157 -3.56 -1.96 16.06
CA VAL A 157 -3.82 -1.22 14.82
C VAL A 157 -4.98 -0.23 15.00
N GLU A 158 -6.12 -0.67 15.53
CA GLU A 158 -7.28 0.20 15.78
C GLU A 158 -6.92 1.35 16.72
N THR A 159 -6.20 1.08 17.80
CA THR A 159 -5.76 2.10 18.76
C THR A 159 -4.85 3.13 18.12
N PHE A 160 -3.89 2.70 17.30
CA PHE A 160 -3.00 3.61 16.58
C PHE A 160 -3.76 4.44 15.55
N VAL A 161 -4.61 3.80 14.74
CA VAL A 161 -5.43 4.45 13.71
C VAL A 161 -6.35 5.49 14.34
N GLU A 162 -7.00 5.14 15.44
CA GLU A 162 -7.90 6.03 16.19
C GLU A 162 -7.17 7.29 16.67
N LYS A 163 -6.05 7.10 17.39
CA LYS A 163 -5.27 8.19 17.99
C LYS A 163 -4.59 9.09 16.94
N GLN A 164 -4.02 8.51 15.89
CA GLN A 164 -3.16 9.24 14.96
C GLN A 164 -3.91 9.87 13.79
N PHE A 165 -5.08 9.32 13.42
CA PHE A 165 -5.80 9.72 12.20
C PHE A 165 -7.29 10.01 12.45
N VAL A 166 -8.04 9.05 12.95
CA VAL A 166 -9.52 9.11 12.98
C VAL A 166 -10.03 10.25 13.82
N ARG A 167 -9.54 10.39 15.06
CA ARG A 167 -9.89 11.52 15.96
C ARG A 167 -9.57 12.90 15.38
N ARG A 168 -8.67 12.95 14.39
CA ARG A 168 -8.24 14.19 13.74
C ARG A 168 -8.99 14.45 12.43
N GLY A 169 -9.87 13.53 12.02
CA GLY A 169 -10.74 13.66 10.85
C GLY A 169 -10.31 12.85 9.62
N ALA A 170 -9.34 11.94 9.73
CA ALA A 170 -8.93 11.11 8.60
C ALA A 170 -9.65 9.75 8.60
N PRO A 171 -10.31 9.36 7.50
CA PRO A 171 -10.70 7.96 7.30
C PRO A 171 -9.46 7.11 7.03
N VAL A 172 -9.46 5.87 7.49
CA VAL A 172 -8.33 4.94 7.32
C VAL A 172 -8.85 3.54 6.99
N ALA A 173 -8.44 2.98 5.85
CA ALA A 173 -8.55 1.55 5.61
C ALA A 173 -7.30 0.88 6.19
N TRP A 174 -7.47 -0.20 6.95
CA TRP A 174 -6.37 -0.94 7.54
C TRP A 174 -6.54 -2.46 7.36
N ALA A 175 -5.43 -3.17 7.44
CA ALA A 175 -5.37 -4.63 7.37
C ALA A 175 -4.16 -5.17 8.14
N VAL A 176 -4.28 -6.38 8.67
CA VAL A 176 -3.18 -7.14 9.28
C VAL A 176 -2.88 -8.35 8.42
N HIS A 177 -1.64 -8.47 7.96
CA HIS A 177 -1.16 -9.61 7.19
C HIS A 177 -0.17 -10.44 8.01
N ALA A 178 -0.41 -11.75 8.06
CA ALA A 178 0.47 -12.74 8.67
C ALA A 178 0.18 -14.14 8.07
N LEU A 179 1.21 -14.97 7.92
CA LEU A 179 1.06 -16.36 7.50
C LEU A 179 2.10 -17.23 8.17
N LEU A 180 1.64 -18.10 9.05
CA LEU A 180 2.47 -19.13 9.69
C LEU A 180 2.49 -20.36 8.78
N GLY A 181 3.69 -20.89 8.52
CA GLY A 181 3.86 -22.17 7.83
C GLY A 181 3.83 -23.34 8.80
N ASP A 182 3.77 -24.55 8.24
CA ASP A 182 3.57 -25.79 9.00
C ASP A 182 4.71 -26.09 10.00
N GLU A 183 5.92 -25.58 9.76
CA GLU A 183 7.08 -25.72 10.67
C GLU A 183 7.08 -24.70 11.83
N GLY A 184 5.97 -24.00 12.07
CA GLY A 184 5.91 -22.93 13.07
C GLY A 184 6.75 -21.70 12.72
N LYS A 185 7.19 -21.59 11.46
CA LYS A 185 7.95 -20.45 10.93
C LYS A 185 7.04 -19.52 10.14
N TRP A 186 7.18 -18.22 10.37
CA TRP A 186 6.44 -17.21 9.60
C TRP A 186 6.89 -17.20 8.13
N ILE A 187 5.98 -17.57 7.23
CA ILE A 187 6.10 -17.33 5.78
C ILE A 187 5.91 -15.83 5.51
N VAL A 188 4.92 -15.23 6.16
CA VAL A 188 4.67 -13.79 6.17
C VAL A 188 4.69 -13.32 7.61
N GLN A 189 5.71 -12.54 7.95
CA GLN A 189 5.84 -11.91 9.27
C GLN A 189 4.65 -10.99 9.55
N PRO A 190 4.10 -10.96 10.77
CA PRO A 190 2.99 -10.09 11.12
C PRO A 190 3.28 -8.61 10.85
N HIS A 191 2.42 -7.98 10.05
CA HIS A 191 2.51 -6.55 9.76
C HIS A 191 1.14 -5.94 9.48
N ALA A 192 1.01 -4.65 9.77
CA ALA A 192 -0.18 -3.88 9.48
C ALA A 192 0.04 -3.00 8.25
N HIS A 193 -1.01 -2.86 7.45
CA HIS A 193 -1.13 -1.87 6.40
C HIS A 193 -2.19 -0.84 6.80
N MET A 194 -1.94 0.44 6.51
CA MET A 194 -2.91 1.51 6.68
C MET A 194 -2.88 2.44 5.46
N ILE A 195 -4.05 2.70 4.88
CA ILE A 195 -4.24 3.62 3.75
C ILE A 195 -4.91 4.88 4.30
N VAL A 196 -4.23 6.01 4.14
CA VAL A 196 -4.69 7.31 4.62
C VAL A 196 -4.73 8.27 3.42
N PRO A 197 -5.84 8.99 3.16
CA PRO A 197 -5.90 9.93 2.04
C PRO A 197 -4.95 11.10 2.30
N ALA A 198 -4.39 11.73 1.26
CA ALA A 198 -3.47 12.87 1.44
C ALA A 198 -4.21 14.18 1.75
N ARG A 199 -5.53 14.19 1.51
CA ARG A 199 -6.41 15.36 1.60
C ARG A 199 -7.42 15.15 2.71
N ARG A 200 -7.88 16.25 3.32
CA ARG A 200 -9.05 16.20 4.18
C ARG A 200 -10.29 15.89 3.36
N TYR A 201 -11.11 15.07 3.95
CA TYR A 201 -12.48 14.84 3.52
C TYR A 201 -13.36 15.83 4.30
N ARG A 202 -13.90 16.86 3.63
CA ARG A 202 -14.85 17.81 4.22
C ARG A 202 -16.25 17.42 3.75
N THR A 203 -17.17 17.19 4.67
CA THR A 203 -18.57 16.99 4.32
C THR A 203 -19.21 18.37 4.13
N THR A 204 -19.45 18.80 2.89
CA THR A 204 -20.44 19.85 2.61
C THR A 204 -21.76 19.20 2.20
N GLN A 205 -22.88 19.93 2.25
CA GLN A 205 -24.18 19.45 1.74
C GLN A 205 -24.11 18.94 0.28
N ALA A 206 -23.11 19.38 -0.49
CA ALA A 206 -22.88 18.97 -1.88
C ALA A 206 -21.86 17.82 -2.04
N GLY A 207 -21.42 17.16 -0.97
CA GLY A 207 -20.49 16.04 -1.04
C GLY A 207 -19.09 16.41 -1.55
N GLN A 208 -18.70 17.68 -1.46
CA GLN A 208 -17.42 18.14 -2.03
C GLN A 208 -16.21 17.62 -1.24
N VAL A 209 -15.38 16.82 -1.90
CA VAL A 209 -14.05 16.49 -1.40
C VAL A 209 -13.09 17.65 -1.68
N GLY A 210 -12.77 18.42 -0.63
CA GLY A 210 -11.44 19.04 -0.51
C GLY A 210 -11.39 20.56 -0.29
N ASP A 211 -10.57 20.92 0.70
CA ASP A 211 -9.61 22.03 0.60
C ASP A 211 -8.19 21.41 0.62
N ARG A 212 -7.18 22.05 0.02
CA ARG A 212 -5.78 21.59 0.06
C ARG A 212 -5.19 21.83 1.46
N MET A 213 -5.60 21.09 2.48
CA MET A 213 -4.95 21.15 3.80
C MET A 213 -5.03 19.86 4.65
N VAL A 214 -4.00 19.72 5.48
CA VAL A 214 -3.53 18.63 6.35
C VAL A 214 -2.91 17.44 5.63
N ASN A 215 -1.58 17.50 5.56
CA ASN A 215 -0.75 16.37 5.22
C ASN A 215 -0.68 15.42 6.42
N TRP A 216 -1.28 14.23 6.37
CA TRP A 216 -1.25 13.29 7.49
C TRP A 216 0.13 12.67 7.72
N ALA A 217 0.87 12.46 6.62
CA ALA A 217 2.13 11.74 6.64
C ALA A 217 3.10 12.16 5.52
N GLY A 218 3.02 13.39 5.00
CA GLY A 218 3.79 13.76 3.80
C GLY A 218 4.91 14.77 4.00
N SER A 219 5.23 15.10 5.25
CA SER A 219 6.56 15.61 5.59
C SER A 219 7.35 14.55 6.33
N ARG A 220 8.69 14.60 6.22
CA ARG A 220 9.57 13.70 6.98
C ARG A 220 9.32 13.79 8.49
N ARG A 221 9.13 15.01 9.02
CA ARG A 221 8.81 15.26 10.42
C ARG A 221 7.54 14.53 10.87
N GLN A 222 6.49 14.52 10.05
CA GLN A 222 5.25 13.80 10.35
C GLN A 222 5.44 12.29 10.28
N GLN A 223 6.15 11.79 9.26
CA GLN A 223 6.47 10.36 9.15
C GLN A 223 7.29 9.87 10.36
N ASP A 224 8.27 10.67 10.81
CA ASP A 224 9.09 10.35 11.98
C ASP A 224 8.27 10.42 13.28
N ALA A 225 7.30 11.33 13.40
CA ALA A 225 6.39 11.40 14.54
C ALA A 225 5.45 10.18 14.60
N LEU A 226 4.90 9.77 13.47
CA LEU A 226 4.07 8.56 13.37
C LEU A 226 4.88 7.31 13.71
N ARG A 227 6.11 7.20 13.20
CA ARG A 227 7.03 6.11 13.55
C ARG A 227 7.28 6.07 15.06
N ARG A 228 7.63 7.20 15.68
CA ARG A 228 7.86 7.25 17.13
C ARG A 228 6.60 6.86 17.92
N ALA A 229 5.42 7.33 17.50
CA ALA A 229 4.17 6.96 18.15
C ALA A 229 3.89 5.44 18.04
N TRP A 230 4.23 4.82 16.91
CA TRP A 230 4.17 3.37 16.76
C TRP A 230 5.18 2.67 17.67
N GLU A 231 6.44 3.10 17.66
CA GLU A 231 7.53 2.56 18.50
C GLU A 231 7.21 2.67 19.99
N THR A 232 6.59 3.76 20.46
CA THR A 232 6.13 3.87 21.86
C THR A 232 5.07 2.82 22.20
N MET A 233 4.21 2.46 21.24
CA MET A 233 3.12 1.52 21.47
C MET A 233 3.57 0.05 21.38
N VAL A 234 4.48 -0.28 20.46
CA VAL A 234 4.92 -1.67 20.22
C VAL A 234 6.31 -1.98 20.75
N GLY A 235 7.15 -0.97 21.02
CA GLY A 235 8.54 -1.13 21.44
C GLY A 235 8.71 -2.05 22.66
N PRO A 236 7.94 -1.85 23.75
CA PRO A 236 7.98 -2.74 24.90
C PRO A 236 7.59 -4.20 24.58
N LEU A 237 6.82 -4.42 23.52
CA LEU A 237 6.32 -5.74 23.12
C LEU A 237 7.26 -6.45 22.13
N LEU A 238 8.24 -5.74 21.59
CA LEU A 238 9.25 -6.27 20.65
C LEU A 238 10.56 -6.63 21.36
N SER A 239 10.79 -6.11 22.57
CA SER A 239 11.97 -6.42 23.40
C SER A 239 11.88 -7.77 24.12
N ASP A 240 10.70 -8.38 24.19
CA ASP A 240 10.46 -9.67 24.86
C ASP A 240 10.67 -10.89 23.93
N THR A 241 11.37 -10.71 22.81
CA THR A 241 11.54 -11.74 21.75
C THR A 241 12.98 -11.98 21.32
N ASP A 242 13.96 -11.58 22.13
CA ASP A 242 15.37 -12.01 21.98
C ASP A 242 15.58 -13.42 22.57
#